data_AF-A0A7C7GMD1-F1
#
_entry.id   AF-A0A7C7GMD1-F1
#
_cell.length_a   1.000
_cell.length_b   1.000
_cell.length_c   1.000
_cell.angle_alpha   90.00
_cell.angle_beta   90.00
_cell.angle_gamma   90.00
#
_symmetry.space_group_name_H-M   'P 1'
#
loop_
_entity.id
_entity.type
_entity.pdbx_description
1 polymer ?
#
loop_
_entity_poly.entity_id
_entity_poly.type
_entity_poly.pdbx_seq_one_letter_code
_entity_poly.pdbx_strand_id
1 'polypeptide(L)'
;MGGFRPYDPNSNGGGSGSTGQGFIDYNDTSTTTTPLVLTGGVWTTLPNDGLGAFSNDTYKPNGITELMDVSTGAIDPTELTLGNTLLIRNDYVVTPGTNNTLLEFRYTLGTGGGAYTLEKIIGRLDSGSGNPYRFSLVPD
;
A
#
# COMPACT_ATOMS: atom_id res chain seq x y z
N MET A 1 -18.38 57.83 -13.92
CA MET A 1 -18.03 56.85 -14.98
C MET A 1 -17.26 55.73 -14.31
N GLY A 2 -17.95 54.64 -13.92
CA GLY A 2 -17.35 53.53 -13.19
C GLY A 2 -16.60 52.60 -14.13
N GLY A 3 -15.28 52.47 -13.93
CA GLY A 3 -14.40 51.65 -14.76
C GLY A 3 -14.76 50.17 -14.69
N PHE A 4 -14.80 49.54 -15.87
CA PHE A 4 -14.91 48.09 -16.03
C PHE A 4 -13.69 47.44 -15.38
N ARG A 5 -13.90 46.63 -14.34
CA ARG A 5 -12.84 45.75 -13.81
C ARG A 5 -12.86 44.46 -14.64
N PRO A 6 -11.74 44.02 -15.23
CA PRO A 6 -11.69 42.71 -15.88
C PRO A 6 -12.11 41.63 -14.90
N TYR A 7 -12.82 40.61 -15.39
CA TYR A 7 -13.10 39.44 -14.57
C TYR A 7 -11.76 38.83 -14.13
N ASP A 8 -11.59 38.67 -12.83
CA ASP A 8 -10.52 37.83 -12.27
C ASP A 8 -11.18 36.49 -11.90
N PRO A 9 -10.86 35.38 -12.60
CA PRO A 9 -11.40 34.06 -12.28
C PRO A 9 -11.08 33.59 -10.85
N ASN A 10 -10.13 34.21 -10.16
CA ASN A 10 -9.75 33.87 -8.79
C ASN A 10 -10.37 34.77 -7.71
N SER A 11 -11.19 35.77 -8.09
CA SER A 11 -11.69 36.76 -7.14
C SER A 11 -12.97 36.37 -6.39
N ASN A 12 -13.56 35.20 -6.68
CA ASN A 12 -14.68 34.66 -5.93
C ASN A 12 -14.55 33.15 -5.78
N GLY A 13 -14.25 32.72 -4.54
CA GLY A 13 -14.45 31.33 -4.13
C GLY A 13 -13.48 30.34 -4.74
N GLY A 14 -12.17 30.57 -4.57
CA GLY A 14 -11.20 29.49 -4.65
C GLY A 14 -11.36 28.56 -3.46
N GLY A 15 -12.47 27.83 -3.39
CA GLY A 15 -12.55 26.63 -2.58
C GLY A 15 -11.36 25.80 -3.00
N SER A 16 -10.40 25.62 -2.10
CA SER A 16 -9.31 24.69 -2.27
C SER A 16 -9.96 23.34 -2.48
N GLY A 17 -10.21 23.00 -3.74
CA GLY A 17 -10.44 21.64 -4.16
C GLY A 17 -9.13 20.93 -3.92
N SER A 18 -8.82 20.64 -2.67
CA SER A 18 -8.06 19.45 -2.37
C SER A 18 -8.91 18.35 -2.94
N THR A 19 -8.62 17.98 -4.18
CA THR A 19 -9.04 16.68 -4.69
C THR A 19 -8.66 15.71 -3.58
N GLY A 20 -9.59 14.88 -3.09
CA GLY A 20 -9.31 13.87 -2.04
C GLY A 20 -8.37 12.76 -2.54
N GLN A 21 -7.46 13.11 -3.45
CA GLN A 21 -6.49 12.28 -4.11
C GLN A 21 -5.15 12.53 -3.45
N GLY A 22 -4.48 11.46 -3.10
CA GLY A 22 -3.19 11.47 -2.44
C GLY A 22 -2.69 10.05 -2.30
N PHE A 23 -1.50 9.90 -1.74
CA PHE A 23 -0.91 8.61 -1.43
C PHE A 23 -0.11 8.69 -0.13
N ILE A 24 0.03 7.55 0.51
CA ILE A 24 1.02 7.35 1.56
C ILE A 24 1.88 6.16 1.14
N ASP A 25 3.19 6.28 1.32
CA ASP A 25 4.16 5.22 1.10
C ASP A 25 4.74 4.78 2.44
N TYR A 26 4.74 3.46 2.68
CA TYR A 26 5.23 2.85 3.92
C TYR A 26 6.35 1.89 3.60
N ASN A 27 7.56 2.25 4.02
CA ASN A 27 8.73 1.42 3.86
C ASN A 27 9.01 0.69 5.18
N ASP A 28 9.22 -0.63 5.11
CA ASP A 28 9.49 -1.47 6.28
C ASP A 28 10.98 -1.46 6.65
N THR A 29 11.29 -1.43 7.95
CA THR A 29 12.65 -1.72 8.46
C THR A 29 12.75 -3.05 9.20
N SER A 30 11.63 -3.58 9.69
CA SER A 30 11.59 -4.75 10.57
C SER A 30 12.18 -6.02 9.92
N THR A 31 12.10 -6.14 8.60
CA THR A 31 12.60 -7.30 7.83
C THR A 31 13.99 -7.08 7.21
N THR A 32 14.57 -5.89 7.35
CA THR A 32 15.84 -5.54 6.69
C THR A 32 17.03 -6.34 7.24
N THR A 33 17.11 -6.49 8.56
CA THR A 33 18.20 -7.24 9.21
C THR A 33 17.85 -8.71 9.43
N THR A 34 16.58 -8.99 9.73
CA THR A 34 16.05 -10.33 9.96
C THR A 34 14.90 -10.58 8.99
N PRO A 35 15.18 -11.17 7.81
CA PRO A 35 14.15 -11.43 6.83
C PRO A 35 13.02 -12.33 7.38
N LEU A 36 11.79 -12.05 6.95
CA LEU A 36 10.64 -12.89 7.27
C LEU A 36 10.80 -14.29 6.63
N VAL A 37 10.75 -15.34 7.45
CA VAL A 37 10.82 -16.73 6.97
C VAL A 37 9.43 -17.20 6.55
N LEU A 38 9.31 -17.64 5.29
CA LEU A 38 8.09 -18.23 4.76
C LEU A 38 8.19 -19.76 4.76
N THR A 39 7.17 -20.42 5.31
CA THR A 39 7.06 -21.89 5.30
C THR A 39 6.01 -22.31 4.28
N GLY A 40 6.36 -23.24 3.40
CA GLY A 40 5.44 -23.72 2.36
C GLY A 40 4.12 -24.26 2.94
N GLY A 41 2.99 -23.86 2.35
CA GLY A 41 1.65 -24.25 2.81
C GLY A 41 1.13 -23.49 4.03
N VAL A 42 1.90 -22.53 4.55
CA VAL A 42 1.49 -21.68 5.68
C VAL A 42 1.36 -20.24 5.19
N TRP A 43 0.18 -19.66 5.40
CA TRP A 43 -0.03 -18.23 5.16
C TRP A 43 0.62 -17.42 6.28
N THR A 44 1.55 -16.54 5.90
CA THR A 44 2.26 -15.65 6.82
C THR A 44 1.86 -14.21 6.53
N THR A 45 1.53 -13.45 7.57
CA THR A 45 1.28 -12.00 7.46
C THR A 45 2.59 -11.28 7.16
N LEU A 46 2.60 -10.44 6.13
CA LEU A 46 3.71 -9.56 5.81
C LEU A 46 3.71 -8.37 6.78
N PRO A 47 4.78 -8.12 7.55
CA PRO A 47 4.86 -6.94 8.41
C PRO A 47 5.22 -5.70 7.59
N ASN A 48 4.83 -4.54 8.10
CA ASN A 48 5.36 -3.25 7.67
C ASN A 48 5.25 -2.27 8.85
N ASP A 49 6.40 -1.80 9.34
CA ASP A 49 6.47 -0.84 10.45
C ASP A 49 6.38 0.63 10.01
N GLY A 50 6.43 0.91 8.72
CA GLY A 50 6.44 2.27 8.16
C GLY A 50 7.65 3.12 8.55
N LEU A 51 8.68 2.55 9.21
CA LEU A 51 9.83 3.29 9.76
C LEU A 51 10.98 3.46 8.76
N GLY A 52 10.83 3.01 7.53
CA GLY A 52 11.84 3.12 6.49
C GLY A 52 12.12 4.57 6.13
N ALA A 53 13.40 4.88 5.89
CA ALA A 53 13.84 6.25 5.60
C ALA A 53 13.20 6.89 4.34
N PHE A 54 12.57 6.08 3.50
CA PHE A 54 11.87 6.51 2.29
C PHE A 54 10.34 6.52 2.41
N SER A 55 9.77 6.22 3.59
CA SER A 55 8.34 6.41 3.86
C SER A 55 7.93 7.86 3.59
N ASN A 56 6.73 8.05 3.04
CA ASN A 56 6.26 9.36 2.59
C ASN A 56 4.76 9.53 2.86
N ASP A 57 4.44 10.45 3.76
CA ASP A 57 3.07 10.87 4.09
C ASP A 57 2.79 12.33 3.71
N THR A 58 3.73 12.99 3.02
CA THR A 58 3.63 14.41 2.64
C THR A 58 2.49 14.65 1.63
N TYR A 59 2.16 13.64 0.83
CA TYR A 59 1.14 13.70 -0.22
C TYR A 59 -0.14 12.95 0.13
N LYS A 60 -0.41 12.75 1.42
CA LYS A 60 -1.59 12.02 1.88
C LYS A 60 -2.91 12.71 1.49
N PRO A 61 -3.98 11.94 1.26
CA PRO A 61 -5.28 12.51 0.97
C PRO A 61 -5.75 13.46 2.07
N ASN A 62 -6.56 14.45 1.71
CA ASN A 62 -7.07 15.42 2.68
C ASN A 62 -7.96 14.76 3.74
N GLY A 63 -7.75 15.14 4.99
CA GLY A 63 -8.51 14.60 6.12
C GLY A 63 -8.07 13.20 6.56
N ILE A 64 -7.06 12.63 5.88
CA ILE A 64 -6.45 11.35 6.24
C ILE A 64 -5.12 11.60 6.93
N THR A 65 -4.92 10.95 8.06
CA THR A 65 -3.68 10.92 8.82
C THR A 65 -2.86 9.70 8.48
N GLU A 66 -3.52 8.54 8.34
CA GLU A 66 -2.92 7.22 8.26
C GLU A 66 -3.83 6.26 7.47
N LEU A 67 -3.25 5.31 6.74
CA LEU A 67 -3.97 4.27 5.97
C LEU A 67 -3.46 2.86 6.29
N MET A 68 -2.49 2.74 7.21
CA MET A 68 -1.94 1.48 7.67
C MET A 68 -1.69 1.54 9.18
N ASP A 69 -2.11 0.51 9.91
CA ASP A 69 -1.70 0.33 11.29
C ASP A 69 -0.21 -0.09 11.31
N VAL A 70 0.68 0.87 11.54
CA VAL A 70 2.14 0.68 11.57
C VAL A 70 2.62 -0.27 12.67
N SER A 71 1.78 -0.65 13.63
CA SER A 71 2.14 -1.66 14.63
C SER A 71 1.97 -3.09 14.13
N THR A 72 1.12 -3.30 13.12
CA THR A 72 0.78 -4.62 12.56
C THR A 72 1.07 -4.75 11.07
N GLY A 73 1.22 -3.65 10.34
CA GLY A 73 1.31 -3.59 8.88
C GLY A 73 -0.04 -3.79 8.16
N ALA A 74 -1.15 -3.77 8.90
CA ALA A 74 -2.47 -3.99 8.33
C ALA A 74 -3.01 -2.72 7.66
N ILE A 75 -3.70 -2.87 6.52
CA ILE A 75 -4.43 -1.77 5.89
C ILE A 75 -5.53 -1.29 6.83
N ASP A 76 -5.57 0.02 7.08
CA ASP A 76 -6.54 0.68 7.95
C ASP A 76 -7.35 1.72 7.15
N PRO A 77 -8.54 1.34 6.63
CA PRO A 77 -9.40 2.26 5.91
C PRO A 77 -10.37 3.02 6.82
N THR A 78 -10.18 3.05 8.15
CA THR A 78 -11.17 3.62 9.09
C THR A 78 -11.42 5.12 8.91
N GLU A 79 -10.44 5.85 8.40
CA GLU A 79 -10.57 7.28 8.07
C GLU A 79 -11.22 7.52 6.69
N LEU A 80 -11.40 6.47 5.88
CA LEU A 80 -12.07 6.56 4.58
C LEU A 80 -13.59 6.51 4.74
N THR A 81 -14.27 7.31 3.92
CA THR A 81 -15.73 7.31 3.84
C THR A 81 -16.23 6.27 2.84
N LEU A 82 -17.47 5.78 3.04
CA LEU A 82 -18.10 4.86 2.11
C LEU A 82 -18.14 5.45 0.69
N GLY A 83 -17.70 4.64 -0.28
CA GLY A 83 -17.56 5.06 -1.69
C GLY A 83 -16.16 5.56 -2.05
N ASN A 84 -15.23 5.67 -1.09
CA ASN A 84 -13.82 5.87 -1.42
C ASN A 84 -13.19 4.59 -1.98
N THR A 85 -12.14 4.77 -2.78
CA THR A 85 -11.36 3.69 -3.37
C THR A 85 -9.94 3.77 -2.84
N LEU A 86 -9.41 2.63 -2.40
CA LEU A 86 -8.01 2.48 -2.05
C LEU A 86 -7.31 1.69 -3.16
N LEU A 87 -6.17 2.19 -3.61
CA LEU A 87 -5.31 1.56 -4.60
C LEU A 87 -4.01 1.17 -3.90
N ILE A 88 -3.60 -0.09 -4.01
CA ILE A 88 -2.47 -0.60 -3.23
C ILE A 88 -1.36 -1.08 -4.17
N ARG A 89 -0.12 -0.77 -3.80
CA ARG A 89 1.08 -1.23 -4.50
C ARG A 89 2.02 -1.90 -3.52
N ASN A 90 2.13 -3.22 -3.62
CA ASN A 90 3.10 -3.96 -2.84
C ASN A 90 4.46 -3.96 -3.56
N ASP A 91 5.53 -3.69 -2.80
CA ASP A 91 6.90 -3.89 -3.25
C ASP A 91 7.62 -4.77 -2.22
N TYR A 92 8.05 -5.96 -2.66
CA TYR A 92 8.73 -6.91 -1.80
C TYR A 92 9.73 -7.75 -2.58
N VAL A 93 10.69 -8.32 -1.85
CA VAL A 93 11.68 -9.25 -2.40
C VAL A 93 11.52 -10.60 -1.70
N VAL A 94 11.48 -11.67 -2.49
CA VAL A 94 11.44 -13.05 -1.99
C VAL A 94 12.66 -13.79 -2.49
N THR A 95 13.35 -14.49 -1.59
CA THR A 95 14.47 -15.38 -1.91
C THR A 95 14.07 -16.82 -1.58
N PRO A 96 13.76 -17.66 -2.58
CA PRO A 96 13.34 -19.03 -2.32
C PRO A 96 14.52 -19.88 -1.87
N GLY A 97 14.32 -20.71 -0.83
CA GLY A 97 15.31 -21.69 -0.39
C GLY A 97 15.41 -22.92 -1.31
N THR A 98 14.42 -23.12 -2.18
CA THR A 98 14.31 -24.27 -3.09
C THR A 98 13.88 -23.83 -4.48
N ASN A 99 14.39 -24.52 -5.51
CA ASN A 99 13.96 -24.28 -6.89
C ASN A 99 12.47 -24.58 -7.06
N ASN A 100 11.86 -23.99 -8.09
CA ASN A 100 10.53 -24.35 -8.55
C ASN A 100 9.42 -24.10 -7.51
N THR A 101 9.61 -23.11 -6.64
CA THR A 101 8.64 -22.73 -5.61
C THR A 101 7.55 -21.85 -6.23
N LEU A 102 6.29 -22.13 -5.93
CA LEU A 102 5.15 -21.27 -6.28
C LEU A 102 4.98 -20.20 -5.19
N LEU A 103 4.89 -18.94 -5.58
CA LEU A 103 4.57 -17.83 -4.67
C LEU A 103 3.13 -17.39 -4.89
N GLU A 104 2.39 -17.32 -3.79
CA GLU A 104 1.00 -16.87 -3.74
C GLU A 104 0.90 -15.70 -2.77
N PHE A 105 -0.02 -14.78 -3.06
CA PHE A 105 -0.28 -13.60 -2.25
C PHE A 105 -1.78 -13.46 -2.04
N ARG A 106 -2.18 -12.98 -0.86
CA ARG A 106 -3.59 -12.67 -0.60
C ARG A 106 -3.76 -11.44 0.28
N TYR A 107 -4.82 -10.69 0.00
CA TYR A 107 -5.43 -9.82 0.99
C TYR A 107 -6.47 -10.60 1.78
N THR A 108 -6.55 -10.36 3.09
CA THR A 108 -7.67 -10.78 3.91
C THR A 108 -8.44 -9.53 4.31
N LEU A 109 -9.71 -9.45 3.92
CA LEU A 109 -10.58 -8.30 4.12
C LEU A 109 -11.72 -8.67 5.07
N GLY A 110 -12.16 -7.70 5.87
CA GLY A 110 -13.11 -7.93 6.95
C GLY A 110 -12.47 -8.60 8.18
N THR A 111 -13.27 -8.81 9.22
CA THR A 111 -12.82 -9.40 10.48
C THR A 111 -13.83 -10.42 10.99
N GLY A 112 -13.38 -11.33 11.86
CA GLY A 112 -14.23 -12.37 12.45
C GLY A 112 -14.86 -13.31 11.41
N GLY A 113 -16.12 -13.69 11.63
CA GLY A 113 -16.84 -14.64 10.76
C GLY A 113 -17.21 -14.12 9.36
N GLY A 114 -16.95 -12.83 9.07
CA GLY A 114 -17.19 -12.21 7.76
C GLY A 114 -15.92 -11.97 6.94
N ALA A 115 -14.77 -12.46 7.40
CA ALA A 115 -13.51 -12.29 6.68
C ALA A 115 -13.51 -13.09 5.37
N TYR A 116 -12.97 -12.50 4.30
CA TYR A 116 -12.81 -13.13 3.00
C TYR A 116 -11.44 -12.79 2.40
N THR A 117 -10.99 -13.58 1.44
CA THR A 117 -9.65 -13.43 0.85
C THR A 117 -9.70 -13.11 -0.63
N LEU A 118 -8.82 -12.21 -1.06
CA LEU A 118 -8.51 -11.96 -2.47
C LEU A 118 -7.12 -12.52 -2.73
N GLU A 119 -7.08 -13.72 -3.32
CA GLU A 119 -5.84 -14.49 -3.52
C GLU A 119 -5.42 -14.49 -4.98
N LYS A 120 -4.10 -14.48 -5.20
CA LYS A 120 -3.49 -14.50 -6.52
C LYS A 120 -2.19 -15.30 -6.50
N ILE A 121 -2.00 -16.10 -7.55
CA ILE A 121 -0.71 -16.69 -7.87
C ILE A 121 0.19 -15.57 -8.42
N ILE A 122 1.25 -15.23 -7.69
CA ILE A 122 2.25 -14.25 -8.12
C ILE A 122 3.11 -14.83 -9.24
N GLY A 123 3.51 -16.09 -9.10
CA GLY A 123 4.24 -16.81 -10.12
C GLY A 123 5.12 -17.90 -9.56
N ARG A 124 5.82 -18.60 -10.46
CA ARG A 124 6.83 -19.58 -10.09
C ARG A 124 8.21 -18.93 -10.06
N LEU A 125 8.98 -19.29 -9.04
CA LEU A 125 10.34 -18.79 -8.82
C LEU A 125 11.35 -19.74 -9.48
N ASP A 126 11.43 -19.67 -10.81
CA ASP A 126 12.13 -20.66 -11.64
C ASP A 126 13.56 -20.23 -12.09
N SER A 127 13.99 -18.99 -11.79
CA SER A 127 15.37 -18.50 -12.03
C SER A 127 16.41 -19.03 -11.02
N GLY A 128 16.03 -20.00 -10.17
CA GLY A 128 16.90 -20.65 -9.18
C GLY A 128 16.68 -20.22 -7.73
N SER A 129 17.02 -21.12 -6.81
CA SER A 129 17.04 -20.95 -5.35
C SER A 129 18.18 -20.06 -4.91
N GLY A 130 17.98 -19.32 -3.83
CA GLY A 130 18.96 -18.38 -3.28
C GLY A 130 19.08 -17.07 -4.05
N ASN A 131 18.44 -16.96 -5.22
CA ASN A 131 18.38 -15.73 -6.00
C ASN A 131 17.20 -14.86 -5.52
N PRO A 132 17.39 -13.54 -5.34
CA PRO A 132 16.29 -12.65 -4.98
C PRO A 132 15.37 -12.38 -6.18
N TYR A 133 14.06 -12.40 -5.93
CA TYR A 133 13.02 -12.03 -6.88
C TYR A 133 12.30 -10.80 -6.34
N ARG A 134 12.37 -9.68 -7.06
CA ARG A 134 11.65 -8.47 -6.70
C ARG A 134 10.30 -8.44 -7.40
N PHE A 135 9.26 -8.25 -6.61
CA PHE A 135 7.90 -8.01 -7.08
C PHE A 135 7.55 -6.59 -6.70
N SER A 136 7.46 -5.74 -7.70
CA SER A 136 7.08 -4.34 -7.60
C SER A 136 6.10 -4.13 -8.75
N LEU A 137 4.81 -4.32 -8.49
CA LEU A 137 3.82 -4.39 -9.56
C LEU A 137 2.97 -3.10 -9.67
N VAL A 138 2.34 -3.02 -10.84
CA VAL A 138 1.31 -2.07 -11.27
C VAL A 138 0.21 -2.01 -10.21
N PRO A 139 -0.39 -0.84 -9.92
CA PRO A 139 -1.43 -0.70 -8.91
C PRO A 139 -2.56 -1.74 -9.05
N ASP A 140 -2.87 -2.43 -7.96
CA ASP A 140 -4.01 -3.35 -7.81
C ASP A 140 -5.28 -2.58 -7.45
#